data_AF-A0A535RC11-F1
#
_entry.id   AF-A0A535RC11-F1
#
_cell.length_a   1.000
_cell.length_b   1.000
_cell.length_c   1.000
_cell.angle_alpha   90.00
_cell.angle_beta   90.00
_cell.angle_gamma   90.00
#
_symmetry.space_group_name_H-M   'P 1'
#
loop_
_entity.id
_entity.type
_entity.pdbx_description
1 polymer ?
#
loop_
_entity_poly.entity_id
_entity_poly.type
_entity_poly.pdbx_seq_one_letter_code
_entity_poly.pdbx_strand_id
1 'polypeptide(L)'
;MPHGETLQVPLDRPAAKAPFRLVLPWDLAGDQPAATVGLQSALGAGERHVTLRGVTGSGKTVTMAKVIADAGRPTLVLAHNKTLAAQLYGEFKEFFPENAVQYFVSYYDYYQPEAYIARSDTYIEKDSSRNEEIDRMRHSATRSLFERRDVIIVASVSCIYGLGAPVDYGAVTVRLNKGERVRRDTVLRHLVDIQYERTNTDLMRGKFRVRGDTLEIQPAYEELAVRIEFFGDDVERITELDPLTGEVLAERDKMDIYPARHFVTPREKLLEAIKDIEVELVDRVKELEDAGRLLEAQRLRQRTNFDLEMLRETGTCAGVENYSRHLARRPAGSRPWTLLDYFPPDFLAFVDESHISIPQVRGMYFGDRSRKEILVDYGFRLPSALDNRPLTFAEFEQRLDQAIYVSATPGPYELEHSSHV
;
A
#
# COMPACT_ATOMS: atom_id res chain seq x y z
N MET A 1 26.73 -7.43 -13.66
CA MET A 1 25.35 -7.07 -14.04
C MET A 1 25.01 -5.82 -13.26
N PRO A 2 24.61 -4.69 -13.86
CA PRO A 2 24.48 -3.45 -13.10
C PRO A 2 23.31 -3.59 -12.11
N HIS A 3 23.66 -3.76 -10.84
CA HIS A 3 22.78 -3.55 -9.71
C HIS A 3 22.54 -2.05 -9.57
N GLY A 4 21.28 -1.64 -9.39
CA GLY A 4 20.98 -0.32 -8.85
C GLY A 4 20.26 0.67 -9.77
N GLU A 5 19.48 0.23 -10.76
CA GLU A 5 18.41 1.11 -11.22
C GLU A 5 17.37 1.20 -10.09
N THR A 6 17.43 2.30 -9.35
CA THR A 6 16.29 2.78 -8.58
C THR A 6 15.16 2.89 -9.59
N LEU A 7 14.24 1.92 -9.61
CA LEU A 7 12.99 2.00 -10.35
C LEU A 7 12.16 3.12 -9.73
N GLN A 8 12.60 4.36 -9.93
CA GLN A 8 11.82 5.54 -9.66
C GLN A 8 10.79 5.58 -10.75
N VAL A 9 9.56 5.31 -10.37
CA VAL A 9 8.44 5.59 -11.23
C VAL A 9 8.32 7.11 -11.30
N PRO A 10 8.42 7.73 -12.48
CA PRO A 10 8.06 9.14 -12.63
C PRO A 10 6.55 9.25 -12.39
N LEU A 11 6.20 9.66 -11.18
CA LEU A 11 4.83 9.99 -10.82
C LEU A 11 4.71 11.50 -10.78
N ASP A 12 3.69 12.01 -11.46
CA ASP A 12 3.29 13.41 -11.34
C ASP A 12 2.85 13.65 -9.90
N ARG A 13 3.68 14.34 -9.13
CA ARG A 13 3.54 14.56 -7.68
C ARG A 13 3.92 16.00 -7.34
N PRO A 14 3.34 16.58 -6.28
CA PRO A 14 3.79 17.88 -5.78
C PRO A 14 5.29 17.85 -5.44
N ALA A 15 6.09 18.64 -6.16
CA ALA A 15 7.55 18.59 -6.05
C ALA A 15 8.11 19.41 -4.87
N ALA A 16 7.41 20.45 -4.42
CA ALA A 16 7.89 21.38 -3.40
C ALA A 16 7.49 20.95 -1.98
N LYS A 17 8.34 21.23 -0.98
CA LYS A 17 7.99 21.08 0.45
C LYS A 17 6.61 21.64 0.73
N ALA A 18 5.84 20.96 1.58
CA ALA A 18 4.51 21.39 1.98
C ALA A 18 4.52 21.81 3.46
N PRO A 19 3.72 22.82 3.84
CA PRO A 19 3.62 23.25 5.22
C PRO A 19 2.90 22.20 6.07
N PHE A 20 3.56 21.72 7.13
CA PHE A 20 2.94 20.91 8.17
C PHE A 20 2.57 21.83 9.34
N ARG A 21 1.27 21.99 9.60
CA ARG A 21 0.75 22.88 10.63
C ARG A 21 0.64 22.13 11.95
N LEU A 22 1.73 22.17 12.71
CA LEU A 22 1.79 21.61 14.05
C LEU A 22 0.98 22.48 15.03
N VAL A 23 0.02 21.85 15.71
CA VAL A 23 -0.76 22.44 16.79
C VAL A 23 -0.42 21.70 18.08
N LEU A 24 0.21 22.41 19.02
CA LEU A 24 0.48 21.90 20.36
C LEU A 24 -0.15 22.87 21.37
N PRO A 25 -0.87 22.36 22.38
CA PRO A 25 -1.41 23.20 23.46
C PRO A 25 -0.34 23.65 24.48
N TRP A 26 0.91 23.20 24.32
CA TRP A 26 2.08 23.55 25.14
C TRP A 26 3.35 23.65 24.28
N ASP A 27 4.35 24.38 24.77
CA ASP A 27 5.68 24.43 24.16
C ASP A 27 6.49 23.16 24.46
N LEU A 28 7.55 22.94 23.69
CA LEU A 28 8.54 21.89 24.00
C LEU A 28 9.19 22.14 25.36
N ALA A 29 9.40 21.08 26.13
CA ALA A 29 9.95 21.16 27.48
C ALA A 29 11.06 20.12 27.73
N GLY A 30 11.84 20.33 28.80
CA GLY A 30 12.95 19.44 29.17
C GLY A 30 13.98 19.34 28.06
N ASP A 31 14.36 18.11 27.69
CA ASP A 31 15.37 17.85 26.65
C ASP A 31 14.81 17.88 25.22
N GLN A 32 13.48 18.03 25.04
CA GLN A 32 12.85 18.03 23.72
C GLN A 32 13.38 19.11 22.76
N PRO A 33 13.65 20.36 23.19
CA PRO A 33 14.21 21.37 22.30
C PRO A 33 15.60 20.98 21.79
N ALA A 34 16.48 20.50 22.67
CA ALA A 34 17.84 20.10 22.32
C ALA A 34 17.83 18.87 21.39
N ALA A 35 17.00 17.86 21.69
CA ALA A 35 16.84 16.69 20.84
C ALA A 35 16.32 17.06 19.45
N THR A 36 15.34 17.95 19.36
CA THR A 36 14.80 18.44 18.09
C THR A 36 15.88 19.12 17.25
N VAL A 37 16.66 20.03 17.84
CA VAL A 37 17.76 20.72 17.14
C VAL A 37 18.82 19.72 16.67
N GLY A 38 19.18 18.75 17.50
CA GLY A 38 20.13 17.70 17.14
C GLY A 38 19.66 16.88 15.93
N LEU A 39 18.41 16.41 15.95
CA LEU A 39 17.81 15.67 14.85
C LEU A 39 17.74 16.50 13.56
N GLN A 40 17.37 17.77 13.66
CA GLN A 40 17.33 18.68 12.50
C GLN A 40 18.71 18.94 11.90
N SER A 41 19.72 19.11 12.74
CA SER A 41 21.10 19.27 12.30
C SER A 41 21.58 18.03 11.56
N ALA A 42 21.34 16.83 12.12
CA ALA A 42 21.72 15.57 11.49
C ALA A 42 20.99 15.35 10.15
N LEU A 43 19.68 15.65 10.10
CA LEU A 43 18.91 15.60 8.86
C LEU A 43 19.46 16.58 7.82
N GLY A 44 19.78 17.81 8.22
CA GLY A 44 20.34 18.85 7.35
C GLY A 44 21.75 18.54 6.85
N ALA A 45 22.52 17.77 7.62
CA ALA A 45 23.83 17.23 7.22
C ALA A 45 23.73 16.06 6.22
N GLY A 46 22.51 15.58 5.91
CA GLY A 46 22.28 14.46 5.00
C GLY A 46 22.53 13.10 5.63
N GLU A 47 22.50 12.99 6.96
CA GLU A 47 22.70 11.72 7.64
C GLU A 47 21.53 10.77 7.39
N ARG A 48 21.85 9.56 6.94
CA ARG A 48 20.83 8.56 6.58
C ARG A 48 20.19 7.90 7.78
N HIS A 49 20.93 7.75 8.88
CA HIS A 49 20.52 6.98 10.04
C HIS A 49 20.85 7.76 11.31
N VAL A 50 19.80 8.08 12.06
CA VAL A 50 19.90 8.83 13.32
C VAL A 50 19.03 8.12 14.36
N THR A 51 19.48 8.07 15.60
CA THR A 51 18.68 7.52 16.70
C THR A 51 18.25 8.65 17.63
N LEU A 52 16.96 8.66 17.99
CA LEU A 52 16.42 9.44 19.10
C LEU A 52 16.34 8.52 20.32
N ARG A 53 17.33 8.61 21.20
CA ARG A 53 17.31 7.88 22.47
C ARG A 53 16.50 8.64 23.53
N GLY A 54 15.24 8.22 23.74
CA GLY A 54 14.33 8.87 24.69
C GLY A 54 13.74 7.88 25.70
N VAL A 55 13.78 8.24 27.00
CA VAL A 55 13.12 7.43 28.06
C VAL A 55 11.60 7.42 27.89
N THR A 56 10.93 6.38 28.38
CA THR A 56 9.46 6.31 28.36
C THR A 56 8.84 7.49 29.09
N GLY A 57 7.80 8.09 28.51
CA GLY A 57 7.13 9.27 29.07
C GLY A 57 7.80 10.62 28.78
N SER A 58 8.94 10.65 28.06
CA SER A 58 9.62 11.90 27.67
C SER A 58 8.92 12.69 26.55
N GLY A 59 7.77 12.20 26.04
CA GLY A 59 7.05 12.84 24.94
C GLY A 59 7.73 12.68 23.58
N LYS A 60 8.27 11.49 23.27
CA LYS A 60 8.96 11.20 22.00
C LYS A 60 8.14 11.61 20.77
N THR A 61 6.82 11.37 20.78
CA THR A 61 5.93 11.74 19.66
C THR A 61 5.91 13.25 19.41
N VAL A 62 6.00 14.08 20.46
CA VAL A 62 6.04 15.55 20.32
C VAL A 62 7.33 15.98 19.62
N THR A 63 8.47 15.40 20.01
CA THR A 63 9.75 15.62 19.31
C THR A 63 9.67 15.18 17.85
N MET A 64 9.10 14.00 17.57
CA MET A 64 8.88 13.52 16.20
C MET A 64 8.02 14.50 15.40
N ALA A 65 6.89 14.94 15.94
CA ALA A 65 5.98 15.89 15.32
C ALA A 65 6.69 17.22 14.98
N LYS A 66 7.48 17.77 15.91
CA LYS A 66 8.26 18.98 15.64
C LYS A 66 9.27 18.79 14.50
N VAL A 67 10.00 17.67 14.50
CA VAL A 67 10.95 17.36 13.42
C VAL A 67 10.23 17.22 12.08
N ILE A 68 9.07 16.56 12.02
CA ILE A 68 8.24 16.45 10.80
C ILE A 68 7.83 17.84 10.30
N ALA A 69 7.33 18.68 11.22
CA ALA A 69 6.85 20.02 10.90
C ALA A 69 7.93 20.88 10.25
N ASP A 70 9.14 20.86 10.82
CA ASP A 70 10.26 21.66 10.36
C ASP A 70 10.94 21.06 9.11
N ALA A 71 10.93 19.73 8.97
CA ALA A 71 11.47 19.06 7.79
C ALA A 71 10.65 19.37 6.52
N GLY A 72 9.32 19.42 6.65
CA GLY A 72 8.41 19.71 5.53
C GLY A 72 8.32 18.59 4.50
N ARG A 73 8.49 17.32 4.94
CA ARG A 73 8.59 16.13 4.09
C ARG A 73 7.50 15.11 4.42
N PRO A 74 6.93 14.41 3.41
CA PRO A 74 6.10 13.23 3.66
C PRO A 74 6.80 12.26 4.59
N THR A 75 6.07 11.76 5.59
CA THR A 75 6.65 10.96 6.64
C THR A 75 5.96 9.61 6.77
N LEU A 76 6.76 8.55 6.86
CA LEU A 76 6.33 7.22 7.29
C LEU A 76 6.67 7.06 8.76
N VAL A 77 5.70 6.68 9.60
CA VAL A 77 5.93 6.27 10.99
C VAL A 77 5.62 4.78 11.11
N LEU A 78 6.65 3.96 11.28
CA LEU A 78 6.53 2.51 11.40
C LEU A 78 6.43 2.11 12.88
N ALA A 79 5.36 1.40 13.23
CA ALA A 79 5.15 0.80 14.54
C ALA A 79 5.04 -0.73 14.46
N HIS A 80 5.53 -1.43 15.48
CA HIS A 80 5.59 -2.90 15.48
C HIS A 80 4.23 -3.60 15.73
N ASN A 81 3.21 -2.88 16.20
CA ASN A 81 1.90 -3.45 16.48
C ASN A 81 0.75 -2.47 16.17
N LYS A 82 -0.48 -3.01 15.99
CA LYS A 82 -1.67 -2.21 15.61
C LYS A 82 -2.09 -1.23 16.71
N THR A 83 -1.96 -1.60 17.98
CA THR A 83 -2.37 -0.76 19.13
C THR A 83 -1.54 0.52 19.20
N LEU A 84 -0.21 0.39 19.15
CA LEU A 84 0.72 1.51 19.13
C LEU A 84 0.57 2.35 17.87
N ALA A 85 0.38 1.71 16.71
CA ALA A 85 0.07 2.42 15.48
C ALA A 85 -1.21 3.27 15.61
N ALA A 86 -2.27 2.74 16.24
CA ALA A 86 -3.51 3.47 16.44
C ALA A 86 -3.34 4.65 17.42
N GLN A 87 -2.56 4.46 18.48
CA GLN A 87 -2.20 5.53 19.43
C GLN A 87 -1.46 6.67 18.74
N LEU A 88 -0.38 6.35 18.02
CA LEU A 88 0.40 7.33 17.25
C LEU A 88 -0.45 8.02 16.20
N TYR A 89 -1.34 7.30 15.52
CA TYR A 89 -2.27 7.89 14.55
C TYR A 89 -3.20 8.93 15.20
N GLY A 90 -3.75 8.61 16.38
CA GLY A 90 -4.57 9.56 17.17
C GLY A 90 -3.77 10.79 17.60
N GLU A 91 -2.58 10.60 18.18
CA GLU A 91 -1.68 11.68 18.59
C GLU A 91 -1.31 12.59 17.40
N PHE A 92 -0.89 12.01 16.26
CA PHE A 92 -0.57 12.79 15.07
C PHE A 92 -1.78 13.52 14.49
N LYS A 93 -2.99 12.95 14.54
CA LYS A 93 -4.23 13.62 14.13
C LYS A 93 -4.51 14.87 14.98
N GLU A 94 -4.28 14.79 16.28
CA GLU A 94 -4.40 15.94 17.18
C GLU A 94 -3.32 16.99 16.91
N PHE A 95 -2.08 16.57 16.66
CA PHE A 95 -0.96 17.47 16.37
C PHE A 95 -1.04 18.13 15.00
N PHE A 96 -1.67 17.49 14.01
CA PHE A 96 -1.73 17.97 12.62
C PHE A 96 -3.16 17.92 12.06
N PRO A 97 -4.09 18.71 12.63
CA PRO A 97 -5.51 18.66 12.26
C PRO A 97 -5.79 19.11 10.81
N GLU A 98 -4.88 19.85 10.19
CA GLU A 98 -5.03 20.40 8.83
C GLU A 98 -4.23 19.63 7.77
N ASN A 99 -3.39 18.68 8.18
CA ASN A 99 -2.56 17.89 7.27
C ASN A 99 -3.11 16.45 7.10
N ALA A 100 -2.61 15.74 6.10
CA ALA A 100 -3.06 14.38 5.82
C ALA A 100 -2.35 13.36 6.72
N VAL A 101 -2.85 13.20 7.95
CA VAL A 101 -2.49 12.08 8.81
C VAL A 101 -3.32 10.85 8.40
N GLN A 102 -2.63 9.76 8.07
CA GLN A 102 -3.18 8.57 7.44
C GLN A 102 -2.77 7.31 8.19
N TYR A 103 -3.57 6.25 8.07
CA TYR A 103 -3.38 4.99 8.76
C TYR A 103 -3.22 3.83 7.77
N PHE A 104 -2.16 3.04 7.92
CA PHE A 104 -1.83 1.94 7.00
C PHE A 104 -1.39 0.67 7.73
N VAL A 105 -2.37 -0.15 8.10
CA VAL A 105 -2.14 -1.47 8.70
C VAL A 105 -2.80 -2.57 7.88
N SER A 106 -2.61 -3.83 8.29
CA SER A 106 -3.35 -4.95 7.69
C SER A 106 -4.85 -4.72 7.85
N TYR A 107 -5.58 -4.74 6.73
CA TYR A 107 -7.04 -4.67 6.68
C TYR A 107 -7.71 -5.99 7.01
N TYR A 108 -6.95 -7.01 7.41
CA TYR A 108 -7.53 -8.25 7.92
C TYR A 108 -7.74 -8.15 9.44
N ASP A 109 -8.98 -8.42 9.87
CA ASP A 109 -9.31 -8.66 11.29
C ASP A 109 -8.88 -10.06 11.69
N TYR A 110 -9.10 -11.02 10.79
CA TYR A 110 -8.64 -12.39 10.89
C TYR A 110 -7.95 -12.78 9.58
N TYR A 111 -6.81 -13.47 9.69
CA TYR A 111 -6.07 -13.95 8.53
C TYR A 111 -5.37 -15.27 8.84
N GLN A 112 -5.80 -16.32 8.15
CA GLN A 112 -5.12 -17.61 8.08
C GLN A 112 -4.47 -17.74 6.70
N PRO A 113 -3.14 -17.82 6.62
CA PRO A 113 -2.47 -18.02 5.35
C PRO A 113 -2.70 -19.44 4.82
N GLU A 114 -2.65 -19.58 3.50
CA GLU A 114 -2.47 -20.88 2.86
C GLU A 114 -1.16 -21.53 3.35
N ALA A 115 -1.23 -22.79 3.76
CA ALA A 115 -0.07 -23.54 4.22
C ALA A 115 -0.26 -25.05 3.98
N TYR A 116 0.84 -25.78 3.97
CA TYR A 116 0.84 -27.23 3.93
C TYR A 116 1.77 -27.78 5.00
N ILE A 117 1.28 -28.74 5.79
CA ILE A 117 2.04 -29.38 6.87
C ILE A 117 2.40 -30.80 6.42
N ALA A 118 3.62 -30.95 5.89
CA ALA A 118 4.10 -32.21 5.32
C ALA A 118 4.02 -33.41 6.27
N ARG A 119 4.33 -33.24 7.56
CA ARG A 119 4.32 -34.33 8.55
C ARG A 119 2.95 -34.99 8.76
N SER A 120 1.87 -34.27 8.48
CA SER A 120 0.49 -34.72 8.70
C SER A 120 -0.35 -34.71 7.42
N ASP A 121 0.28 -34.49 6.26
CA ASP A 121 -0.38 -34.36 4.94
C ASP A 121 -1.61 -33.45 5.01
N THR A 122 -1.49 -32.32 5.70
CA THR A 122 -2.60 -31.41 5.96
C THR A 122 -2.44 -30.14 5.15
N TYR A 123 -3.34 -29.92 4.20
CA TYR A 123 -3.48 -28.66 3.50
C TYR A 123 -4.43 -27.73 4.28
N ILE A 124 -3.98 -26.50 4.51
CA ILE A 124 -4.72 -25.46 5.22
C ILE A 124 -5.11 -24.42 4.19
N GLU A 125 -6.42 -24.27 3.99
CA GLU A 125 -6.97 -23.24 3.11
C GLU A 125 -6.76 -21.84 3.69
N LYS A 126 -6.59 -20.88 2.77
CA LYS A 126 -6.61 -19.46 3.11
C LYS A 126 -8.01 -19.09 3.58
N ASP A 127 -8.10 -18.49 4.75
CA ASP A 127 -9.33 -17.93 5.27
C ASP A 127 -9.05 -16.55 5.86
N SER A 128 -9.94 -15.59 5.63
CA SER A 128 -9.70 -14.21 6.06
C SER A 128 -10.97 -13.40 6.15
N SER A 129 -11.02 -12.51 7.15
CA SER A 129 -12.05 -11.49 7.27
C SER A 129 -11.43 -10.11 7.08
N ARG A 130 -12.06 -9.29 6.23
CA ARG A 130 -11.60 -7.93 5.89
C ARG A 130 -12.38 -6.90 6.70
N ASN A 131 -11.65 -5.93 7.22
CA ASN A 131 -12.18 -4.71 7.81
C ASN A 131 -12.29 -3.63 6.72
N GLU A 132 -13.51 -3.27 6.36
CA GLU A 132 -13.76 -2.29 5.29
C GLU A 132 -13.25 -0.89 5.64
N GLU A 133 -13.29 -0.49 6.92
CA GLU A 133 -12.83 0.81 7.36
C GLU A 133 -11.30 0.94 7.24
N ILE A 134 -10.55 -0.08 7.66
CA ILE A 134 -9.09 -0.10 7.48
C ILE A 134 -8.73 -0.14 5.99
N ASP A 135 -9.49 -0.86 5.17
CA ASP A 135 -9.30 -0.87 3.71
C ASP A 135 -9.47 0.54 3.11
N ARG A 136 -10.49 1.28 3.56
CA ARG A 136 -10.70 2.69 3.19
C ARG A 136 -9.51 3.56 3.58
N MET A 137 -9.05 3.44 4.82
CA MET A 137 -7.91 4.22 5.33
C MET A 137 -6.64 3.93 4.52
N ARG A 138 -6.42 2.68 4.10
CA ARG A 138 -5.28 2.33 3.23
C ARG A 138 -5.37 2.98 1.86
N HIS A 139 -6.56 3.01 1.25
CA HIS A 139 -6.78 3.71 -0.01
C HIS A 139 -6.58 5.21 0.13
N SER A 140 -7.07 5.82 1.22
CA SER A 140 -6.85 7.23 1.55
C SER A 140 -5.36 7.56 1.73
N ALA A 141 -4.61 6.67 2.39
CA ALA A 141 -3.17 6.80 2.57
C ALA A 141 -2.40 6.80 1.24
N THR A 142 -2.67 5.83 0.36
CA THR A 142 -2.00 5.76 -0.95
C THR A 142 -2.38 6.92 -1.86
N ARG A 143 -3.65 7.35 -1.85
CA ARG A 143 -4.13 8.51 -2.62
C ARG A 143 -3.47 9.81 -2.15
N SER A 144 -3.38 10.02 -0.84
CA SER A 144 -2.81 11.24 -0.26
C SER A 144 -1.39 11.51 -0.77
N LEU A 145 -0.59 10.46 -1.00
CA LEU A 145 0.77 10.58 -1.55
C LEU A 145 0.83 11.03 -3.01
N PHE A 146 -0.27 10.93 -3.77
CA PHE A 146 -0.37 11.47 -5.13
C PHE A 146 -0.87 12.92 -5.13
N GLU A 147 -1.76 13.27 -4.21
CA GLU A 147 -2.45 14.57 -4.24
C GLU A 147 -1.71 15.67 -3.47
N ARG A 148 -0.98 15.32 -2.41
CA ARG A 148 -0.37 16.29 -1.50
C ARG A 148 0.94 15.78 -0.89
N ARG A 149 1.71 16.71 -0.34
CA ARG A 149 3.05 16.44 0.23
C ARG A 149 3.11 16.53 1.75
N ASP A 150 2.10 17.10 2.38
CA ASP A 150 1.96 17.20 3.82
C ASP A 150 1.24 15.96 4.38
N VAL A 151 1.85 14.80 4.16
CA VAL A 151 1.31 13.48 4.50
C VAL A 151 2.13 12.82 5.60
N ILE A 152 1.48 12.34 6.64
CA ILE A 152 2.06 11.45 7.65
C ILE A 152 1.31 10.12 7.57
N ILE A 153 1.99 9.02 7.30
CA ILE A 153 1.38 7.69 7.31
C ILE A 153 1.91 6.93 8.51
N VAL A 154 1.03 6.63 9.47
CA VAL A 154 1.33 5.69 10.55
C VAL A 154 1.00 4.28 10.07
N ALA A 155 2.02 3.42 10.04
CA ALA A 155 1.92 2.10 9.44
C ALA A 155 2.46 1.00 10.34
N SER A 156 1.94 -0.21 10.15
CA SER A 156 2.62 -1.43 10.62
C SER A 156 3.57 -1.97 9.55
N VAL A 157 4.17 -3.14 9.81
CA VAL A 157 4.92 -3.89 8.78
C VAL A 157 4.11 -4.18 7.50
N SER A 158 2.80 -3.91 7.47
CA SER A 158 2.05 -3.90 6.21
C SER A 158 2.66 -2.98 5.14
N CYS A 159 3.42 -1.95 5.51
CA CYS A 159 4.08 -1.05 4.56
C CYS A 159 5.16 -1.73 3.69
N ILE A 160 5.69 -2.90 4.11
CA ILE A 160 6.68 -3.68 3.36
C ILE A 160 6.06 -4.84 2.56
N TYR A 161 4.73 -5.01 2.60
CA TYR A 161 4.04 -6.02 1.79
C TYR A 161 3.64 -5.45 0.42
N GLY A 162 3.46 -6.37 -0.52
CA GLY A 162 3.12 -6.05 -1.91
C GLY A 162 1.88 -5.17 -2.06
N LEU A 163 1.97 -4.21 -2.97
CA LEU A 163 0.88 -3.40 -3.53
C LEU A 163 0.98 -3.43 -5.07
N GLY A 164 -0.04 -2.93 -5.76
CA GLY A 164 0.08 -2.67 -7.19
C GLY A 164 1.14 -1.61 -7.49
N ALA A 165 1.64 -1.62 -8.72
CA ALA A 165 2.64 -0.65 -9.17
C ALA A 165 2.09 0.78 -9.02
N PRO A 166 2.85 1.72 -8.43
CA PRO A 166 2.40 3.11 -8.31
C PRO A 166 2.06 3.74 -9.67
N VAL A 167 2.79 3.38 -10.75
CA VAL A 167 2.49 3.81 -12.13
C VAL A 167 1.06 3.43 -12.47
N ASP A 168 0.73 2.16 -12.30
CA ASP A 168 -0.54 1.61 -12.77
C ASP A 168 -1.68 2.18 -11.93
N TYR A 169 -1.48 2.33 -10.62
CA TYR A 169 -2.47 2.95 -9.72
C TYR A 169 -2.78 4.41 -10.09
N GLY A 170 -1.76 5.20 -10.45
CA GLY A 170 -1.95 6.61 -10.84
C GLY A 170 -2.42 6.79 -12.28
N ALA A 171 -1.94 5.96 -13.21
CA ALA A 171 -2.20 6.10 -14.66
C ALA A 171 -3.64 5.79 -15.06
N VAL A 172 -4.32 4.91 -14.32
CA VAL A 172 -5.70 4.51 -14.61
C VAL A 172 -6.75 5.39 -13.89
N THR A 173 -6.35 6.54 -13.34
CA THR A 173 -7.28 7.45 -12.64
C THR A 173 -8.28 8.06 -13.63
N VAL A 174 -9.57 8.06 -13.28
CA VAL A 174 -10.60 8.80 -14.03
C VAL A 174 -10.55 10.26 -13.58
N ARG A 175 -10.10 11.16 -14.45
CA ARG A 175 -10.02 12.60 -14.15
C ARG A 175 -11.18 13.30 -14.84
N LEU A 176 -11.93 14.07 -14.07
CA LEU A 176 -13.08 14.82 -14.56
C LEU A 176 -12.99 16.29 -14.20
N ASN A 177 -13.29 17.17 -15.16
CA ASN A 177 -13.32 18.62 -14.97
C ASN A 177 -14.67 19.19 -15.38
N LYS A 178 -15.17 20.17 -14.63
CA LYS A 178 -16.35 20.94 -15.00
C LYS A 178 -16.12 21.63 -16.35
N GLY A 179 -17.09 21.50 -17.25
CA GLY A 179 -17.06 22.04 -18.61
C GLY A 179 -16.28 21.21 -19.63
N GLU A 180 -15.69 20.07 -19.24
CA GLU A 180 -15.06 19.19 -20.21
C GLU A 180 -16.10 18.35 -20.98
N ARG A 181 -15.75 17.99 -22.21
CA ARG A 181 -16.59 17.15 -23.07
C ARG A 181 -16.12 15.70 -23.02
N VAL A 182 -16.88 14.84 -22.35
CA VAL A 182 -16.63 13.40 -22.25
C VAL A 182 -17.94 12.61 -22.27
N ARG A 183 -18.00 11.60 -23.15
CA ARG A 183 -19.17 10.70 -23.20
C ARG A 183 -19.29 9.92 -21.88
N ARG A 184 -20.44 10.02 -21.22
CA ARG A 184 -20.75 9.30 -19.97
C ARG A 184 -20.38 7.81 -20.05
N ASP A 185 -20.79 7.11 -21.11
CA ASP A 185 -20.52 5.66 -21.27
C ASP A 185 -19.03 5.32 -21.38
N THR A 186 -18.17 6.30 -21.69
CA THR A 186 -16.71 6.14 -21.62
C THR A 186 -16.23 6.19 -20.16
N VAL A 187 -16.77 7.13 -19.37
CA VAL A 187 -16.51 7.21 -17.93
C VAL A 187 -16.95 5.94 -17.22
N LEU A 188 -18.15 5.43 -17.52
CA LEU A 188 -18.68 4.20 -16.90
C LEU A 188 -17.80 2.97 -17.19
N ARG A 189 -17.33 2.82 -18.44
CA ARG A 189 -16.42 1.73 -18.81
C ARG A 189 -15.10 1.85 -18.05
N HIS A 190 -14.53 3.06 -18.00
CA HIS A 190 -13.28 3.29 -17.29
C HIS A 190 -13.42 3.00 -15.78
N LEU A 191 -14.55 3.37 -15.14
CA LEU A 191 -14.82 3.03 -13.74
C LEU A 191 -14.82 1.51 -13.49
N VAL A 192 -15.40 0.73 -14.41
CA VAL A 192 -15.36 -0.74 -14.35
C VAL A 192 -13.92 -1.26 -14.49
N ASP A 193 -13.14 -0.68 -15.42
CA ASP A 193 -11.74 -1.06 -15.63
C ASP A 193 -10.91 -0.83 -14.35
N ILE A 194 -11.22 0.22 -13.58
CA ILE A 194 -10.61 0.50 -12.27
C ILE A 194 -11.34 -0.10 -11.06
N GLN A 195 -12.05 -1.20 -11.30
CA GLN A 195 -12.62 -2.10 -10.29
C GLN A 195 -13.81 -1.54 -9.51
N TYR A 196 -14.51 -0.54 -10.05
CA TYR A 196 -15.80 -0.15 -9.48
C TYR A 196 -16.93 -1.03 -10.03
N GLU A 197 -17.89 -1.33 -9.15
CA GLU A 197 -19.08 -2.12 -9.51
C GLU A 197 -20.27 -1.20 -9.80
N ARG A 198 -20.98 -1.49 -10.90
CA ARG A 198 -22.27 -0.82 -11.14
C ARG A 198 -23.33 -1.40 -10.22
N THR A 199 -24.10 -0.53 -9.57
CA THR A 199 -25.26 -0.90 -8.76
C THR A 199 -26.51 -0.15 -9.23
N ASN A 200 -27.67 -0.78 -9.05
CA ASN A 200 -28.99 -0.14 -9.24
C ASN A 200 -29.67 0.15 -7.89
N THR A 201 -29.06 -0.24 -6.77
CA THR A 201 -29.61 -0.14 -5.42
C THR A 201 -28.85 0.93 -4.61
N ASP A 202 -28.46 0.58 -3.40
CA ASP A 202 -27.73 1.46 -2.48
C ASP A 202 -26.33 1.72 -2.99
N LEU A 203 -25.93 2.98 -2.87
CA LEU A 203 -24.61 3.44 -3.25
C LEU A 203 -23.64 3.12 -2.11
N MET A 204 -22.82 2.09 -2.32
CA MET A 204 -21.81 1.63 -1.35
C MET A 204 -20.41 1.88 -1.91
N ARG A 205 -19.39 1.82 -1.04
CA ARG A 205 -17.98 2.02 -1.41
C ARG A 205 -17.55 1.15 -2.59
N GLY A 206 -16.80 1.75 -3.51
CA GLY A 206 -16.34 1.09 -4.71
C GLY A 206 -17.46 0.81 -5.72
N LYS A 207 -18.62 1.46 -5.58
CA LYS A 207 -19.75 1.31 -6.50
C LYS A 207 -20.15 2.64 -7.13
N PHE A 208 -20.79 2.54 -8.28
CA PHE A 208 -21.43 3.67 -8.95
C PHE A 208 -22.82 3.30 -9.46
N ARG A 209 -23.66 4.32 -9.63
CA ARG A 209 -24.99 4.17 -10.24
C ARG A 209 -25.29 5.35 -11.17
N VAL A 210 -26.22 5.13 -12.08
CA VAL A 210 -26.66 6.15 -13.05
C VAL A 210 -28.15 6.39 -12.88
N ARG A 211 -28.55 7.66 -12.81
CA ARG A 211 -29.95 8.09 -12.73
C ARG A 211 -30.18 9.21 -13.75
N GLY A 212 -30.79 8.89 -14.89
CA GLY A 212 -30.88 9.85 -16.00
C GLY A 212 -29.49 10.28 -16.44
N ASP A 213 -29.24 11.59 -16.42
CA ASP A 213 -27.96 12.20 -16.82
C ASP A 213 -27.00 12.41 -15.63
N THR A 214 -27.32 11.83 -14.49
CA THR A 214 -26.50 11.90 -13.27
C THR A 214 -25.76 10.59 -13.03
N LEU A 215 -24.45 10.69 -12.82
CA LEU A 215 -23.59 9.61 -12.34
C LEU A 215 -23.27 9.86 -10.87
N GLU A 216 -23.58 8.90 -10.01
CA GLU A 216 -23.18 8.92 -8.59
C GLU A 216 -22.18 7.80 -8.32
N ILE A 217 -21.12 8.12 -7.60
CA ILE A 217 -19.99 7.23 -7.33
C ILE A 217 -19.67 7.36 -5.85
N GLN A 218 -19.50 6.25 -5.15
CA GLN A 218 -18.90 6.25 -3.81
C GLN A 218 -17.44 5.79 -3.94
N PRO A 219 -16.46 6.72 -3.88
CA PRO A 219 -15.05 6.37 -3.98
C PRO A 219 -14.64 5.37 -2.90
N ALA A 220 -13.65 4.52 -3.20
CA ALA A 220 -13.17 3.52 -2.24
C ALA A 220 -12.41 4.14 -1.04
N TYR A 221 -11.98 5.40 -1.12
CA TYR A 221 -11.18 6.08 -0.10
C TYR A 221 -11.96 7.16 0.69
N GLU A 222 -13.11 7.59 0.18
CA GLU A 222 -13.91 8.66 0.81
C GLU A 222 -15.09 8.10 1.61
N GLU A 223 -15.56 8.93 2.55
CA GLU A 223 -16.86 8.76 3.19
C GLU A 223 -17.98 9.43 2.36
N LEU A 224 -17.64 10.50 1.63
CA LEU A 224 -18.56 11.22 0.78
C LEU A 224 -18.69 10.57 -0.60
N ALA A 225 -19.90 10.65 -1.16
CA ALA A 225 -20.16 10.31 -2.55
C ALA A 225 -19.87 11.50 -3.45
N VAL A 226 -19.58 11.20 -4.71
CA VAL A 226 -19.43 12.19 -5.78
C VAL A 226 -20.59 12.03 -6.74
N ARG A 227 -21.25 13.14 -7.06
CA ARG A 227 -22.26 13.25 -8.11
C ARG A 227 -21.72 14.09 -9.25
N ILE A 228 -21.82 13.56 -10.46
CA ILE A 228 -21.44 14.20 -11.71
C ILE A 228 -22.70 14.32 -12.56
N GLU A 229 -23.08 15.55 -12.89
CA GLU A 229 -24.22 15.88 -13.73
C GLU A 229 -23.73 16.18 -15.14
N PHE A 230 -24.33 15.50 -16.13
CA PHE A 230 -24.00 15.66 -17.54
C PHE A 230 -25.10 16.42 -18.27
N PHE A 231 -24.72 17.25 -19.23
CA PHE A 231 -25.62 17.78 -20.26
C PHE A 231 -25.17 17.25 -21.63
N GLY A 232 -25.80 16.16 -22.07
CA GLY A 232 -25.30 15.40 -23.22
C GLY A 232 -23.93 14.78 -22.94
N ASP A 233 -22.89 15.31 -23.57
CA ASP A 233 -21.49 14.88 -23.38
C ASP A 233 -20.67 15.87 -22.55
N ASP A 234 -21.27 16.94 -22.02
CA ASP A 234 -20.55 17.94 -21.25
C ASP A 234 -20.75 17.72 -19.75
N VAL A 235 -19.67 17.77 -18.96
CA VAL A 235 -19.73 17.71 -17.49
C VAL A 235 -20.19 19.08 -16.98
N GLU A 236 -21.45 19.19 -16.57
CA GLU A 236 -22.04 20.46 -16.15
C GLU A 236 -21.68 20.78 -14.69
N ARG A 237 -21.70 19.76 -13.82
CA ARG A 237 -21.52 19.96 -12.38
C ARG A 237 -20.90 18.74 -11.70
N ILE A 238 -20.03 18.99 -10.73
CA ILE A 238 -19.45 17.97 -9.86
C ILE A 238 -19.68 18.38 -8.40
N THR A 239 -20.35 17.54 -7.63
CA THR A 239 -20.67 17.81 -6.22
C THR A 239 -20.31 16.64 -5.32
N GLU A 240 -19.83 16.95 -4.11
CA GLU A 240 -19.69 16.00 -3.01
C GLU A 240 -20.98 15.99 -2.18
N LEU A 241 -21.41 14.79 -1.79
CA LEU A 241 -22.65 14.61 -1.04
C LEU A 241 -22.53 13.50 0.01
N ASP A 242 -23.35 13.60 1.04
CA ASP A 242 -23.52 12.53 2.02
C ASP A 242 -24.28 11.35 1.36
N PRO A 243 -23.69 10.12 1.32
CA PRO A 243 -24.30 9.00 0.60
C PRO A 243 -25.60 8.48 1.23
N LEU A 244 -25.88 8.80 2.50
CA LEU A 244 -27.06 8.37 3.24
C LEU A 244 -28.20 9.37 3.11
N THR A 245 -27.92 10.66 3.29
CA THR A 245 -28.93 11.73 3.29
C THR A 245 -29.14 12.35 1.91
N GLY A 246 -28.13 12.31 1.04
CA GLY A 246 -28.11 13.00 -0.25
C GLY A 246 -27.86 14.50 -0.16
N GLU A 247 -27.52 15.03 1.03
CA GLU A 247 -27.17 16.44 1.23
C GLU A 247 -25.92 16.80 0.45
N VAL A 248 -25.98 17.89 -0.32
CA VAL A 248 -24.82 18.42 -1.06
C VAL A 248 -23.95 19.23 -0.11
N LEU A 249 -22.70 18.83 0.04
CA LEU A 249 -21.75 19.41 0.99
C LEU A 249 -20.78 20.38 0.33
N ALA A 250 -20.37 20.09 -0.91
CA ALA A 250 -19.45 20.95 -1.66
C ALA A 250 -19.64 20.80 -3.17
N GLU A 251 -19.28 21.85 -3.91
CA GLU A 251 -19.12 21.81 -5.37
C GLU A 251 -17.63 21.85 -5.71
N ARG A 252 -17.24 21.10 -6.75
CA ARG A 252 -15.84 20.96 -7.18
C ARG A 252 -15.72 21.30 -8.66
N ASP A 253 -14.63 21.94 -9.04
CA ASP A 253 -14.30 22.16 -10.45
C ASP A 253 -13.59 20.96 -11.10
N LYS A 254 -12.92 20.14 -10.28
CA LYS A 254 -12.17 18.95 -10.71
C LYS A 254 -12.35 17.81 -9.71
N MET A 255 -12.38 16.58 -10.22
CA MET A 255 -12.38 15.36 -9.42
C MET A 255 -11.52 14.28 -10.08
N ASP A 256 -10.64 13.68 -9.29
CA ASP A 256 -9.81 12.55 -9.71
C ASP A 256 -10.27 11.28 -8.96
N ILE A 257 -10.77 10.29 -9.69
CA ILE A 257 -11.31 9.05 -9.14
C ILE A 257 -10.27 7.93 -9.28
N TYR A 258 -9.62 7.61 -8.16
CA TYR A 258 -8.63 6.54 -8.07
C TYR A 258 -9.28 5.14 -8.03
N PRO A 259 -8.51 4.08 -8.37
CA PRO A 259 -9.02 2.71 -8.38
C PRO A 259 -9.59 2.22 -7.07
N ALA A 260 -10.62 1.37 -7.16
CA ALA A 260 -11.28 0.78 -6.00
C ALA A 260 -10.49 -0.37 -5.35
N ARG A 261 -9.37 -0.79 -5.97
CA ARG A 261 -8.44 -1.81 -5.44
C ARG A 261 -6.99 -1.40 -5.69
N HIS A 262 -6.08 -1.73 -4.78
CA HIS A 262 -4.64 -1.45 -4.96
C HIS A 262 -3.99 -2.27 -6.07
N PHE A 263 -4.59 -3.40 -6.44
CA PHE A 263 -4.12 -4.24 -7.55
C PHE A 263 -5.09 -4.10 -8.71
N VAL A 264 -4.65 -3.40 -9.75
CA VAL A 264 -5.37 -3.28 -11.02
C VAL A 264 -4.44 -3.79 -12.12
N THR A 265 -4.86 -4.86 -12.80
CA THR A 265 -4.15 -5.41 -13.95
C THR A 265 -4.96 -5.10 -15.20
N PRO A 266 -4.47 -4.23 -16.11
CA PRO A 266 -5.14 -3.98 -17.39
C PRO A 266 -5.35 -5.28 -18.16
N ARG A 267 -6.47 -5.39 -18.89
CA ARG A 267 -6.84 -6.61 -19.62
C ARG A 267 -5.75 -7.11 -20.57
N GLU A 268 -5.06 -6.20 -21.25
CA GLU A 268 -3.94 -6.55 -22.14
C GLU A 268 -2.79 -7.21 -21.38
N LYS A 269 -2.35 -6.62 -20.26
CA LYS A 269 -1.30 -7.20 -19.39
C LYS A 269 -1.74 -8.56 -18.83
N LEU A 270 -3.01 -8.71 -18.46
CA LEU A 270 -3.56 -9.96 -17.94
C LEU A 270 -3.45 -11.10 -18.97
N LEU A 271 -3.83 -10.86 -20.22
CA LEU A 271 -3.78 -11.88 -21.28
C LEU A 271 -2.35 -12.36 -21.58
N GLU A 272 -1.38 -11.47 -21.48
CA GLU A 272 0.03 -11.86 -21.61
C GLU A 272 0.53 -12.61 -20.37
N ALA A 273 0.17 -12.14 -19.17
CA ALA A 273 0.54 -12.81 -17.92
C ALA A 273 0.01 -14.26 -17.87
N ILE A 274 -1.19 -14.50 -18.40
CA ILE A 274 -1.77 -15.86 -18.54
C ILE A 274 -0.83 -16.75 -19.36
N LYS A 275 -0.28 -16.27 -20.48
CA LYS A 275 0.67 -17.03 -21.30
C LYS A 275 1.96 -17.31 -20.53
N ASP A 276 2.49 -16.32 -19.82
CA ASP A 276 3.70 -16.47 -19.02
C ASP A 276 3.52 -17.50 -17.88
N ILE A 277 2.32 -17.56 -17.28
CA ILE A 277 1.96 -18.57 -16.27
C ILE A 277 1.85 -19.96 -16.89
N GLU A 278 1.26 -20.09 -18.09
CA GLU A 278 1.16 -21.37 -18.81
C GLU A 278 2.54 -21.94 -19.15
N VAL A 279 3.48 -21.10 -19.58
CA VAL A 279 4.86 -21.51 -19.84
C VAL A 279 5.52 -22.02 -18.55
N GLU A 280 5.45 -21.25 -17.46
CA GLU A 280 6.02 -21.67 -16.18
C GLU A 280 5.39 -22.98 -15.65
N LEU A 281 4.09 -23.16 -15.87
CA LEU A 281 3.39 -24.38 -15.50
C LEU A 281 3.92 -25.59 -16.26
N VAL A 282 4.08 -25.50 -17.58
CA VAL A 282 4.59 -26.59 -18.42
C VAL A 282 5.99 -26.99 -17.97
N ASP A 283 6.86 -26.02 -17.77
CA ASP A 283 8.25 -26.27 -17.35
C ASP A 283 8.30 -26.92 -15.95
N ARG A 284 7.56 -26.38 -14.99
CA ARG A 284 7.55 -26.90 -13.61
C ARG A 284 6.94 -28.29 -13.51
N VAL A 285 5.87 -28.57 -14.26
CA VAL A 285 5.24 -29.89 -14.27
C VAL A 285 6.19 -30.93 -14.85
N LYS A 286 6.89 -30.61 -15.94
CA LYS A 286 7.90 -31.50 -16.51
C LYS A 286 9.04 -31.78 -15.52
N GLU A 287 9.55 -30.76 -14.84
CA GLU A 287 10.58 -30.91 -13.80
C GLU A 287 10.13 -31.88 -12.69
N LEU A 288 8.88 -31.74 -12.22
CA LEU A 288 8.33 -32.63 -11.19
C LEU A 288 8.14 -34.06 -11.70
N GLU A 289 7.64 -34.24 -12.93
CA GLU A 289 7.46 -35.56 -13.55
C GLU A 289 8.81 -36.28 -13.76
N ASP A 290 9.82 -35.57 -14.29
CA ASP A 290 11.18 -36.09 -14.49
C ASP A 290 11.85 -36.48 -13.16
N ALA A 291 11.49 -35.81 -12.05
CA ALA A 291 11.93 -36.14 -10.70
C ALA A 291 11.10 -37.25 -10.02
N GLY A 292 10.12 -37.86 -10.70
CA GLY A 292 9.24 -38.91 -10.15
C GLY A 292 8.17 -38.40 -9.19
N ARG A 293 7.93 -37.08 -9.12
CA ARG A 293 7.01 -36.41 -8.20
C ARG A 293 5.63 -36.22 -8.84
N LEU A 294 5.02 -37.35 -9.23
CA LEU A 294 3.82 -37.37 -10.06
C LEU A 294 2.58 -36.76 -9.36
N LEU A 295 2.45 -36.93 -8.05
CA LEU A 295 1.33 -36.40 -7.27
C LEU A 295 1.39 -34.87 -7.23
N GLU A 296 2.55 -34.30 -6.96
CA GLU A 296 2.79 -32.86 -6.96
C GLU A 296 2.58 -32.25 -8.35
N ALA A 297 3.05 -32.93 -9.40
CA ALA A 297 2.84 -32.51 -10.78
C ALA A 297 1.35 -32.46 -11.14
N GLN A 298 0.59 -33.52 -10.81
CA GLN A 298 -0.85 -33.59 -11.05
C GLN A 298 -1.60 -32.49 -10.28
N ARG A 299 -1.27 -32.31 -9.00
CA ARG A 299 -1.86 -31.28 -8.12
C ARG A 299 -1.64 -29.88 -8.68
N LEU A 300 -0.40 -29.56 -9.06
CA LEU A 300 -0.03 -28.27 -9.60
C LEU A 300 -0.77 -27.99 -10.90
N ARG A 301 -0.82 -28.98 -11.80
CA ARG A 301 -1.52 -28.89 -13.09
C ARG A 301 -3.01 -28.61 -12.92
N GLN A 302 -3.70 -29.38 -12.06
CA GLN A 302 -5.13 -29.22 -11.82
C GLN A 302 -5.45 -27.83 -11.27
N ARG A 303 -4.75 -27.41 -10.21
CA ARG A 303 -5.00 -26.12 -9.56
C ARG A 303 -4.70 -24.94 -10.46
N THR A 304 -3.55 -24.95 -11.14
CA THR A 304 -3.13 -23.82 -11.98
C THR A 304 -4.03 -23.67 -13.19
N ASN A 305 -4.47 -24.77 -13.83
CA ASN A 305 -5.40 -24.69 -14.96
C ASN A 305 -6.76 -24.11 -14.54
N PHE A 306 -7.29 -24.52 -13.39
CA PHE A 306 -8.52 -23.94 -12.85
C PHE A 306 -8.37 -22.43 -12.59
N ASP A 307 -7.26 -22.02 -11.98
CA ASP A 307 -6.97 -20.59 -11.75
C ASP A 307 -6.86 -19.82 -13.09
N LEU A 308 -6.22 -20.41 -14.12
CA LEU A 308 -6.10 -19.81 -15.45
C LEU A 308 -7.44 -19.66 -16.17
N GLU A 309 -8.34 -20.63 -16.04
CA GLU A 309 -9.71 -20.54 -16.55
C GLU A 309 -10.46 -19.38 -15.88
N MET A 310 -10.42 -19.31 -14.54
CA MET A 310 -11.03 -18.22 -13.78
C MET A 310 -10.47 -16.84 -14.15
N LEU A 311 -9.15 -16.73 -14.35
CA LEU A 311 -8.50 -15.49 -14.79
C LEU A 311 -8.98 -15.06 -16.19
N ARG A 312 -9.21 -15.99 -17.12
CA ARG A 312 -9.73 -15.67 -18.47
C ARG A 312 -11.18 -15.20 -18.44
N GLU A 313 -12.01 -15.86 -17.64
CA GLU A 313 -13.45 -15.60 -17.60
C GLU A 313 -13.80 -14.35 -16.78
N THR A 314 -13.17 -14.21 -15.61
CA THR A 314 -13.57 -13.20 -14.60
C THR A 314 -12.51 -12.13 -14.35
N GLY A 315 -11.28 -12.33 -14.82
CA GLY A 315 -10.15 -11.44 -14.54
C GLY A 315 -9.50 -11.64 -13.16
N THR A 316 -9.99 -12.58 -12.35
CA THR A 316 -9.47 -12.88 -11.01
C THR A 316 -9.63 -14.37 -10.67
N CYS A 317 -8.94 -14.83 -9.64
CA CYS A 317 -9.14 -16.18 -9.06
C CYS A 317 -8.90 -16.16 -7.55
N ALA A 318 -9.20 -17.28 -6.88
CA ALA A 318 -8.89 -17.43 -5.47
C ALA A 318 -7.36 -17.50 -5.26
N GLY A 319 -6.81 -16.58 -4.47
CA GLY A 319 -5.35 -16.52 -4.27
C GLY A 319 -4.60 -15.90 -5.45
N VAL A 320 -5.25 -15.01 -6.22
CA VAL A 320 -4.67 -14.31 -7.38
C VAL A 320 -3.32 -13.63 -7.07
N GLU A 321 -3.07 -13.25 -5.81
CA GLU A 321 -1.80 -12.67 -5.37
C GLU A 321 -0.58 -13.57 -5.63
N ASN A 322 -0.76 -14.89 -5.72
CA ASN A 322 0.32 -15.85 -6.02
C ASN A 322 0.82 -15.73 -7.47
N TYR A 323 0.06 -15.06 -8.34
CA TYR A 323 0.44 -14.74 -9.71
C TYR A 323 0.94 -13.29 -9.87
N SER A 324 1.09 -12.55 -8.77
CA SER A 324 1.37 -11.10 -8.80
C SER A 324 2.62 -10.70 -9.60
N ARG A 325 3.68 -11.51 -9.63
CA ARG A 325 4.87 -11.25 -10.44
C ARG A 325 4.56 -11.27 -11.94
N HIS A 326 3.80 -12.27 -12.39
CA HIS A 326 3.33 -12.39 -13.78
C HIS A 326 2.35 -11.28 -14.13
N LEU A 327 1.35 -11.02 -13.27
CA LEU A 327 0.34 -9.98 -13.49
C LEU A 327 0.95 -8.57 -13.57
N ALA A 328 1.99 -8.32 -12.78
CA ALA A 328 2.75 -7.07 -12.83
C ALA A 328 3.84 -7.07 -13.91
N ARG A 329 3.99 -8.16 -14.67
CA ARG A 329 5.03 -8.36 -15.70
C ARG A 329 6.45 -8.03 -15.22
N ARG A 330 6.76 -8.37 -13.96
CA ARG A 330 8.08 -8.13 -13.38
C ARG A 330 9.01 -9.32 -13.63
N PRO A 331 10.33 -9.12 -13.76
CA PRO A 331 11.29 -10.22 -13.83
C PRO A 331 11.22 -11.13 -12.59
N ALA A 332 11.58 -12.41 -12.74
CA ALA A 332 11.68 -13.34 -11.62
C ALA A 332 12.68 -12.85 -10.55
N GLY A 333 12.37 -13.07 -9.27
CA GLY A 333 13.19 -12.61 -8.14
C GLY A 333 13.11 -11.11 -7.85
N SER A 334 12.46 -10.32 -8.71
CA SER A 334 12.37 -8.86 -8.52
C SER A 334 11.60 -8.47 -7.25
N ARG A 335 11.98 -7.32 -6.70
CA ARG A 335 11.35 -6.73 -5.52
C ARG A 335 9.88 -6.37 -5.80
N PRO A 336 8.94 -6.68 -4.89
CA PRO A 336 7.56 -6.22 -5.00
C PRO A 336 7.47 -4.70 -4.83
N TRP A 337 6.44 -4.10 -5.44
CA TRP A 337 6.04 -2.74 -5.12
C TRP A 337 5.42 -2.70 -3.73
N THR A 338 5.72 -1.70 -2.92
CA THR A 338 5.19 -1.55 -1.56
C THR A 338 4.81 -0.10 -1.27
N LEU A 339 4.30 0.19 -0.07
CA LEU A 339 3.96 1.56 0.31
C LEU A 339 5.16 2.52 0.17
N LEU A 340 6.38 2.03 0.43
CA LEU A 340 7.61 2.83 0.29
C LEU A 340 7.84 3.36 -1.13
N ASP A 341 7.23 2.75 -2.14
CA ASP A 341 7.33 3.21 -3.54
C ASP A 341 6.30 4.29 -3.89
N TYR A 342 5.26 4.42 -3.06
CA TYR A 342 4.27 5.49 -3.18
C TYR A 342 4.79 6.80 -2.57
N PHE A 343 5.78 6.75 -1.69
CA PHE A 343 6.43 7.93 -1.16
C PHE A 343 7.34 8.60 -2.21
N PRO A 344 7.49 9.94 -2.19
CA PRO A 344 8.53 10.62 -2.97
C PRO A 344 9.93 10.27 -2.46
N PRO A 345 10.98 10.42 -3.29
CA PRO A 345 12.33 9.99 -2.95
C PRO A 345 12.88 10.58 -1.65
N ASP A 346 12.49 11.82 -1.32
CA ASP A 346 12.89 12.55 -0.12
C ASP A 346 11.91 12.36 1.05
N PHE A 347 11.19 11.25 1.17
CA PHE A 347 10.38 11.04 2.38
C PHE A 347 11.26 10.80 3.62
N LEU A 348 10.71 11.04 4.81
CA LEU A 348 11.35 10.77 6.09
C LEU A 348 10.72 9.52 6.72
N ALA A 349 11.53 8.65 7.32
CA ALA A 349 11.03 7.51 8.08
C ALA A 349 11.30 7.68 9.58
N PHE A 350 10.30 7.43 10.40
CA PHE A 350 10.47 7.16 11.82
C PHE A 350 10.17 5.70 12.09
N VAL A 351 11.04 5.04 12.86
CA VAL A 351 10.83 3.66 13.30
C VAL A 351 10.64 3.67 14.81
N ASP A 352 9.40 3.61 15.24
CA ASP A 352 9.04 3.65 16.66
C ASP A 352 9.28 2.29 17.33
N GLU A 353 9.71 2.34 18.59
CA GLU A 353 10.26 1.21 19.34
C GLU A 353 11.19 0.35 18.45
N SER A 354 12.20 1.00 17.87
CA SER A 354 13.05 0.45 16.80
C SER A 354 13.68 -0.91 17.15
N HIS A 355 14.00 -1.10 18.42
CA HIS A 355 14.59 -2.33 18.95
C HIS A 355 13.67 -3.55 18.80
N ILE A 356 12.36 -3.34 18.59
CA ILE A 356 11.36 -4.37 18.27
C ILE A 356 10.98 -4.32 16.78
N SER A 357 10.73 -3.11 16.25
CA SER A 357 10.26 -2.92 14.87
C SER A 357 11.27 -3.43 13.83
N ILE A 358 12.58 -3.20 14.04
CA ILE A 358 13.63 -3.62 13.10
C ILE A 358 13.75 -5.15 13.01
N PRO A 359 13.87 -5.91 14.13
CA PRO A 359 13.80 -7.37 14.08
C PRO A 359 12.52 -7.90 13.43
N GLN A 360 11.37 -7.28 13.70
CA GLN A 360 10.09 -7.70 13.11
C GLN A 360 10.09 -7.54 11.59
N VAL A 361 10.50 -6.38 11.06
CA VAL A 361 10.66 -6.14 9.61
C VAL A 361 11.55 -7.21 8.98
N ARG A 362 12.69 -7.50 9.61
CA ARG A 362 13.63 -8.54 9.14
C ARG A 362 13.00 -9.93 9.09
N GLY A 363 12.19 -10.28 10.08
CA GLY A 363 11.56 -11.60 10.21
C GLY A 363 10.44 -11.87 9.19
N MET A 364 9.76 -10.85 8.68
CA MET A 364 8.59 -11.02 7.79
C MET A 364 8.91 -11.83 6.53
N TYR A 365 10.05 -11.57 5.89
CA TYR A 365 10.44 -12.28 4.66
C TYR A 365 10.69 -13.76 4.89
N PHE A 366 11.46 -14.12 5.93
CA PHE A 366 11.84 -15.51 6.16
C PHE A 366 10.64 -16.38 6.52
N GLY A 367 9.70 -15.87 7.33
CA GLY A 367 8.47 -16.58 7.66
C GLY A 367 7.53 -16.76 6.46
N ASP A 368 7.43 -15.77 5.59
CA ASP A 368 6.64 -15.88 4.35
C ASP A 368 7.27 -16.89 3.38
N ARG A 369 8.59 -16.81 3.19
CA ARG A 369 9.35 -17.67 2.29
C ARG A 369 9.29 -19.13 2.72
N SER A 370 9.55 -19.45 3.99
CA SER A 370 9.54 -20.84 4.46
C SER A 370 8.17 -21.51 4.27
N ARG A 371 7.09 -20.75 4.48
CA ARG A 371 5.72 -21.24 4.27
C ARG A 371 5.45 -21.53 2.79
N LYS A 372 5.86 -20.63 1.90
CA LYS A 372 5.62 -20.76 0.46
C LYS A 372 6.54 -21.78 -0.22
N GLU A 373 7.77 -21.95 0.24
CA GLU A 373 8.69 -22.99 -0.28
C GLU A 373 8.04 -24.36 -0.11
N ILE A 374 7.44 -24.66 1.04
CA ILE A 374 6.71 -25.92 1.25
C ILE A 374 5.53 -26.06 0.27
N LEU A 375 4.77 -25.00 -0.01
CA LEU A 375 3.69 -25.05 -0.98
C LEU A 375 4.19 -25.34 -2.41
N VAL A 376 5.31 -24.72 -2.80
CA VAL A 376 5.93 -24.92 -4.12
C VAL A 376 6.55 -26.31 -4.24
N ASP A 377 7.22 -26.76 -3.19
CA ASP A 377 7.81 -28.07 -3.13
C ASP A 377 6.72 -29.11 -3.32
N TYR A 378 5.61 -29.04 -2.58
CA TYR A 378 4.52 -30.01 -2.67
C TYR A 378 3.51 -29.73 -3.80
N GLY A 379 3.84 -28.91 -4.80
CA GLY A 379 3.01 -28.71 -5.99
C GLY A 379 1.65 -28.03 -5.74
N PHE A 380 1.50 -27.26 -4.66
CA PHE A 380 0.31 -26.44 -4.41
C PHE A 380 0.38 -25.10 -5.16
N ARG A 381 1.58 -24.57 -5.40
CA ARG A 381 1.81 -23.30 -6.09
C ARG A 381 3.02 -23.37 -7.03
N LEU A 382 3.03 -22.51 -8.04
CA LEU A 382 4.18 -22.31 -8.93
C LEU A 382 5.34 -21.63 -8.17
N PRO A 383 6.60 -21.83 -8.61
CA PRO A 383 7.75 -21.09 -8.08
C PRO A 383 7.55 -19.56 -8.04
N SER A 384 6.82 -19.00 -9.00
CA SER A 384 6.40 -17.58 -9.02
C SER A 384 5.74 -17.08 -7.76
N ALA A 385 5.09 -17.95 -6.99
CA ALA A 385 4.44 -17.55 -5.75
C ALA A 385 5.44 -17.00 -4.72
N LEU A 386 6.72 -17.40 -4.80
CA LEU A 386 7.79 -16.88 -3.94
C LEU A 386 8.12 -15.40 -4.22
N ASP A 387 7.79 -14.91 -5.42
CA ASP A 387 7.98 -13.49 -5.79
C ASP A 387 6.83 -12.60 -5.30
N ASN A 388 5.73 -13.19 -4.82
CA ASN A 388 4.71 -12.51 -4.02
C ASN A 388 5.15 -12.56 -2.55
N ARG A 389 5.83 -11.53 -2.06
CA ARG A 389 6.48 -11.57 -0.74
C ARG A 389 6.54 -10.17 -0.12
N PRO A 390 6.83 -10.04 1.18
CA PRO A 390 7.30 -8.77 1.71
C PRO A 390 8.73 -8.47 1.25
N LEU A 391 9.19 -7.24 1.50
CA LEU A 391 10.59 -6.87 1.31
C LEU A 391 11.51 -7.70 2.21
N THR A 392 12.68 -8.04 1.67
CA THR A 392 13.83 -8.39 2.50
C THR A 392 14.30 -7.16 3.27
N PHE A 393 15.06 -7.37 4.35
CA PHE A 393 15.59 -6.26 5.13
C PHE A 393 16.50 -5.33 4.31
N ALA A 394 17.34 -5.89 3.43
CA ALA A 394 18.21 -5.13 2.54
C ALA A 394 17.41 -4.28 1.54
N GLU A 395 16.33 -4.81 0.97
CA GLU A 395 15.43 -4.05 0.10
C GLU A 395 14.71 -2.93 0.85
N PHE A 396 14.33 -3.15 2.11
CA PHE A 396 13.74 -2.13 2.98
C PHE A 396 14.74 -1.00 3.25
N GLU A 397 15.95 -1.33 3.70
CA GLU A 397 17.02 -0.38 4.01
C GLU A 397 17.42 0.48 2.79
N GLN A 398 17.49 -0.11 1.60
CA GLN A 398 17.74 0.62 0.35
C GLN A 398 16.66 1.63 0.00
N ARG A 399 15.42 1.43 0.46
CA ARG A 399 14.32 2.37 0.23
C ARG A 399 14.25 3.47 1.29
N LEU A 400 14.94 3.32 2.43
CA LEU A 400 15.05 4.38 3.42
C LEU A 400 16.13 5.38 2.98
N ASP A 401 15.73 6.59 2.60
CA ASP A 401 16.67 7.67 2.32
C ASP A 401 17.28 8.17 3.64
N GLN A 402 16.45 8.78 4.49
CA GLN A 402 16.77 9.15 5.87
C GLN A 402 15.76 8.56 6.85
N ALA A 403 16.26 7.94 7.93
CA ALA A 403 15.48 7.29 8.95
C ALA A 403 15.92 7.69 10.36
N ILE A 404 14.93 7.99 11.21
CA ILE A 404 15.10 8.26 12.63
C ILE A 404 14.56 7.06 13.41
N TYR A 405 15.44 6.36 14.12
CA TYR A 405 15.08 5.26 15.01
C TYR A 405 14.72 5.81 16.38
N VAL A 406 13.53 5.49 16.89
CA VAL A 406 13.04 6.02 18.15
C VAL A 406 12.95 4.88 19.15
N SER A 407 13.73 4.96 20.24
CA SER A 407 13.77 3.89 21.24
C SER A 407 14.34 4.38 22.57
N ALA A 408 13.83 3.84 23.68
CA ALA A 408 14.49 4.00 24.99
C ALA A 408 15.75 3.13 25.12
N THR A 409 15.75 2.00 24.41
CA THR A 409 16.79 0.97 24.43
C THR A 409 17.13 0.59 22.99
N PRO A 410 17.88 1.43 22.24
CA PRO A 410 18.25 1.14 20.85
C PRO A 410 18.93 -0.22 20.72
N GLY A 411 18.56 -0.99 19.69
CA GLY A 411 19.15 -2.29 19.41
C GLY A 411 20.54 -2.19 18.75
N PRO A 412 21.19 -3.34 18.49
CA PRO A 412 22.52 -3.37 17.88
C PRO A 412 22.57 -2.69 16.50
N TYR A 413 21.54 -2.88 15.67
CA TYR A 413 21.49 -2.29 14.33
C TYR A 413 21.52 -0.76 14.39
N GLU A 414 20.73 -0.18 15.28
CA GLU A 414 20.64 1.26 15.46
C GLU A 414 21.97 1.83 15.97
N LEU A 415 22.61 1.17 16.93
CA LEU A 415 23.90 1.58 17.49
C LEU A 415 25.05 1.46 16.47
N GLU A 416 25.01 0.48 15.58
CA GLU A 416 26.04 0.25 14.56
C GLU A 416 25.91 1.21 13.37
N HIS A 417 24.69 1.63 13.03
CA HIS A 417 24.41 2.39 11.79
C HIS A 417 24.15 3.87 12.02
N SER A 418 23.80 4.29 13.24
CA SER A 418 23.51 5.70 13.52
C SER A 418 24.79 6.48 13.78
N SER A 419 24.98 7.56 13.03
CA SER A 419 26.06 8.53 13.28
C SER A 419 25.82 9.37 14.53
N HIS A 420 24.56 9.54 14.93
CA HIS A 420 24.13 10.24 16.14
C HIS A 420 23.07 9.44 16.89
N VAL A 421 23.15 9.40 18.23
CA VAL A 421 22.27 8.64 19.14
C VAL A 421 21.75 9.50 20.28
#